data_AF-A0A5Q4SX65-F1
#
_entry.id   AF-A0A5Q4SX65-F1
#
_cell.length_a   1.000
_cell.length_b   1.000
_cell.length_c   1.000
_cell.angle_alpha   90.00
_cell.angle_beta   90.00
_cell.angle_gamma   90.00
#
_symmetry.space_group_name_H-M   'P 1'
#
loop_
_entity.id
_entity.type
_entity.pdbx_description
1 polymer ?
#
loop_
_entity_poly.entity_id
_entity_poly.type
_entity_poly.pdbx_seq_one_letter_code
_entity_poly.pdbx_strand_id
1 'polypeptide(L)' 'MSEIPREALGKGHDFEDDAPHALSSVERWTCKRCGAAVLRSRGYVYGSATEDHCIVKVTAR' A
#
# COMPACT_ATOMS: atom_id res chain seq x y z
N MET A 1 10.78 -10.06 -7.48
CA MET A 1 9.37 -9.99 -7.09
C MET A 1 9.24 -8.86 -6.09
N SER A 2 8.37 -7.90 -6.35
CA SER A 2 8.16 -6.75 -5.50
C SER A 2 7.33 -7.16 -4.29
N GLU A 3 7.95 -7.35 -3.13
CA GLU A 3 7.24 -7.74 -1.92
C GLU A 3 6.61 -6.52 -1.21
N ILE A 4 5.34 -6.64 -0.82
CA ILE A 4 4.62 -5.63 -0.02
C ILE A 4 5.36 -5.40 1.31
N PRO A 5 5.56 -4.14 1.75
CA PRO A 5 6.16 -3.85 3.04
C PRO A 5 5.40 -4.48 4.22
N ARG A 6 6.12 -5.23 5.06
CA ARG A 6 5.56 -5.94 6.23
C ARG A 6 4.85 -5.03 7.23
N GLU A 7 5.33 -3.79 7.37
CA GLU A 7 4.74 -2.77 8.24
C GLU A 7 3.29 -2.45 7.85
N ALA A 8 3.00 -2.46 6.54
CA ALA A 8 1.68 -2.21 6.01
C ALA A 8 0.77 -3.46 6.15
N LEU A 9 1.32 -4.67 5.99
CA LEU A 9 0.58 -5.92 6.23
C LEU A 9 0.19 -6.09 7.71
N GLY A 10 1.08 -5.74 8.63
CA GLY A 10 0.82 -5.83 10.08
C GLY A 10 -0.31 -4.92 10.57
N LYS A 11 -0.73 -3.94 9.77
CA LYS A 11 -1.81 -3.00 10.07
C LYS A 11 -3.17 -3.42 9.52
N GLY A 12 -3.26 -4.62 8.94
CA GLY A 12 -4.51 -5.24 8.47
C GLY A 12 -4.95 -4.76 7.08
N HIS A 13 -4.05 -4.14 6.32
CA HIS A 13 -4.31 -3.75 4.93
C HIS A 13 -4.28 -4.95 4.00
N ASP A 14 -5.16 -4.93 2.99
CA ASP A 14 -5.23 -5.93 1.93
C ASP A 14 -4.91 -5.26 0.59
N PHE A 15 -3.72 -5.51 0.07
CA PHE A 15 -3.21 -4.84 -1.12
C PHE A 15 -3.48 -5.64 -2.39
N GLU A 16 -3.80 -4.95 -3.48
CA GLU A 16 -3.50 -5.48 -4.81
C GLU A 16 -2.06 -5.09 -5.16
N ASP A 17 -1.34 -6.01 -5.81
CA ASP A 17 -0.05 -5.70 -6.41
C ASP A 17 -0.30 -4.76 -7.60
N ASP A 18 -0.10 -3.46 -7.36
CA ASP A 18 -0.15 -2.41 -8.38
C ASP A 18 1.27 -2.28 -8.95
N ALA A 19 1.77 -3.38 -9.53
CA ALA A 19 3.12 -3.43 -10.08
C ALA A 19 3.33 -2.22 -11.00
N PRO A 20 4.39 -1.42 -10.82
CA PRO A 20 4.56 -0.19 -11.56
C PRO A 20 4.69 -0.51 -13.05
N HIS A 21 3.60 -0.34 -13.79
CA HIS A 21 3.59 -0.27 -15.24
C HIS A 21 4.29 1.04 -15.62
N ALA A 22 5.62 0.94 -15.74
CA ALA A 22 6.53 1.92 -16.32
C ALA A 22 7.10 3.04 -15.43
N LEU A 23 8.43 3.14 -15.53
CA LEU A 23 9.25 4.38 -15.57
C LEU A 23 9.83 5.01 -14.30
N SER A 24 9.67 4.47 -13.10
CA SER A 24 10.55 4.88 -11.99
C SER A 24 10.71 3.76 -10.98
N SER A 25 11.84 3.71 -10.28
CA SER A 25 12.18 2.75 -9.22
C SER A 25 11.30 2.86 -7.96
N VAL A 26 9.99 3.06 -8.15
CA VAL A 26 8.99 3.25 -7.12
C VAL A 26 7.98 2.13 -7.27
N GLU A 27 7.94 1.24 -6.31
CA GLU A 27 6.93 0.19 -6.18
C GLU A 27 5.78 0.75 -5.36
N ARG A 28 4.54 0.56 -5.80
CA ARG A 28 3.36 1.11 -5.14
C ARG A 28 2.32 0.02 -4.96
N TRP A 29 1.62 0.06 -3.83
CA TRP A 29 0.51 -0.80 -3.51
C TRP A 29 -0.63 0.03 -2.94
N THR A 30 -1.87 -0.30 -3.34
CA THR A 30 -3.07 0.36 -2.83
C THR A 30 -3.97 -0.68 -2.18
N CYS A 31 -4.41 -0.40 -0.95
CA CYS A 31 -5.28 -1.27 -0.18
C CYS A 31 -6.70 -1.25 -0.78
N LYS A 32 -7.23 -2.42 -1.13
CA LYS A 32 -8.56 -2.56 -1.76
C LYS A 32 -9.71 -2.23 -0.81
N ARG A 33 -9.46 -2.32 0.50
CA ARG A 33 -10.49 -2.16 1.54
C ARG A 33 -10.70 -0.72 1.99
N CYS A 34 -9.61 0.04 2.08
CA CYS A 34 -9.63 1.41 2.63
C CYS A 34 -9.08 2.47 1.67
N GLY A 35 -8.46 2.05 0.56
CA GLY A 35 -7.79 2.92 -0.40
C GLY A 35 -6.46 3.50 0.08
N ALA A 36 -5.95 3.10 1.25
CA ALA A 36 -4.64 3.54 1.74
C ALA A 36 -3.53 3.00 0.84
N ALA A 37 -2.52 3.82 0.56
CA ALA A 37 -1.41 3.42 -0.31
C ALA A 37 -0.11 3.30 0.48
N VAL A 38 0.76 2.41 0.01
CA VAL A 38 2.16 2.33 0.42
C VAL A 38 3.03 2.37 -0.82
N LEU A 39 4.14 3.09 -0.72
CA LEU A 39 5.13 3.22 -1.76
C LEU A 39 6.49 2.80 -1.19
N ARG A 40 7.28 2.12 -2.01
CA ARG A 40 8.68 1.80 -1.73
C ARG A 40 9.55 2.38 -2.83
N SER A 41 10.53 3.19 -2.46
CA SER A 41 11.52 3.71 -3.40
C SER A 41 12.91 3.69 -2.79
N ARG A 42 13.88 3.09 -3.51
CA ARG A 42 15.30 3.06 -3.11
C ARG A 42 15.54 2.61 -1.66
N GLY A 43 14.73 1.68 -1.17
CA GLY A 43 14.81 1.15 0.21
C GLY A 43 14.02 1.94 1.26
N TYR A 44 13.44 3.09 0.91
CA TYR A 44 12.54 3.85 1.76
C TYR A 44 11.10 3.42 1.53
N VAL A 45 10.34 3.27 2.62
CA VAL A 45 8.90 2.95 2.59
C VAL A 45 8.13 4.13 3.17
N TYR A 46 7.08 4.56 2.49
CA TYR A 46 6.23 5.67 2.93
C TYR A 46 4.79 5.53 2.43
N GLY A 47 3.85 6.13 3.14
CA GLY A 47 2.43 6.19 2.76
C GLY A 47 1.50 5.98 3.95
N SER A 48 0.24 6.36 3.81
CA SER A 48 -0.74 6.26 4.90
C SER A 48 -0.92 4.83 5.41
N ALA A 49 -0.70 3.82 4.57
CA ALA A 49 -0.80 2.43 5.00
C ALA A 49 0.35 1.96 5.93
N THR A 50 1.48 2.69 6.00
CA THR A 50 2.54 2.41 6.98
C THR A 50 2.29 3.08 8.33
N GLU A 51 1.34 3.99 8.42
CA GLU A 51 1.06 4.80 9.61
C GLU A 51 -0.28 4.40 10.26
N ASP A 52 -1.32 4.20 9.45
CA ASP A 52 -2.67 3.93 9.92
C ASP A 52 -3.05 2.45 9.87
N HIS A 53 -3.88 2.02 10.83
CA HIS A 53 -4.57 0.73 10.74
C HIS A 53 -5.62 0.75 9.63
N CYS A 54 -5.81 -0.39 8.96
CA CYS A 54 -6.83 -0.51 7.93
C CYS A 54 -8.23 -0.36 8.52
N ILE A 55 -8.86 0.78 8.26
CA ILE A 55 -10.27 1.02 8.53
C ILE A 55 -11.05 0.89 7.23
N VAL A 56 -12.00 -0.06 7.15
CA VAL A 56 -12.85 -0.21 5.97
C VAL A 56 -13.63 1.08 5.80
N LYS A 57 -13.39 1.81 4.71
CA LYS A 57 -14.24 2.95 4.35
C LYS A 57 -15.55 2.38 3.85
N VAL A 58 -16.53 2.26 4.75
CA VAL A 58 -17.92 2.00 4.33
C VAL A 58 -18.35 3.25 3.58
N THR A 59 -18.19 3.24 2.25
CA THR A 59 -18.81 4.25 1.40
C THR A 59 -20.31 4.06 1.53
N ALA A 60 -20.95 4.94 2.31
CA ALA A 60 -22.39 5.09 2.29
C ALA A 60 -22.81 5.35 0.84
N ARG A 61 -23.60 4.44 0.29
CA ARG A 61 -24.09 4.46 -1.09
C ARG A 61 -25.37 5.26 -1.17
#